data_AF-A0A2R6MH22-F1
#
_entry.id   AF-A0A2R6MH22-F1
#
_cell.length_a   1.000
_cell.length_b   1.000
_cell.length_c   1.000
_cell.angle_alpha   90.00
_cell.angle_beta   90.00
_cell.angle_gamma   90.00
#
_symmetry.space_group_name_H-M   'P 1'
#
loop_
_entity.id
_entity.type
_entity.pdbx_description
1 polymer ?
#
loop_
_entity_poly.entity_id
_entity_poly.type
_entity_poly.pdbx_seq_one_letter_code
_entity_poly.pdbx_strand_id
1 'polypeptide(L)'
;VMVASAAVFAPAPPLFEGSALTLPALTAMIGTICGLVALLWFVTQGRAHAGLPLLNGGAVGGYLLGALVAGIPLVRALGLGPYV
;
A
#
# COMPACT_ATOMS: atom_id res chain seq x y z
N VAL A 1 5.22 7.49 -2.68
CA VAL A 1 5.76 7.64 -1.30
C VAL A 1 5.53 6.38 -0.48
N MET A 2 4.28 5.94 -0.27
CA MET A 2 3.96 4.80 0.59
C MET A 2 4.77 3.52 0.30
N VAL A 3 4.93 3.16 -0.98
CA VAL A 3 5.73 1.99 -1.40
C VAL A 3 7.17 2.08 -0.90
N ALA A 4 7.84 3.21 -1.12
CA ALA A 4 9.23 3.41 -0.68
C ALA A 4 9.32 3.40 0.85
N SER A 5 8.36 4.02 1.53
CA SER A 5 8.30 3.97 3.00
C SER A 5 8.11 2.55 3.53
N ALA A 6 7.24 1.74 2.91
CA ALA A 6 7.04 0.34 3.28
C ALA A 6 8.27 -0.54 2.98
N ALA A 7 9.01 -0.24 1.91
CA ALA A 7 10.24 -0.94 1.57
C ALA A 7 11.36 -0.70 2.61
N VAL A 8 11.41 0.49 3.19
CA VAL A 8 12.49 0.91 4.11
C VAL A 8 12.11 0.69 5.58
N PHE A 9 10.87 0.95 5.97
CA PHE A 9 10.48 1.06 7.38
C PHE A 9 9.52 -0.03 7.86
N ALA A 10 8.87 -0.79 6.96
CA ALA A 10 7.98 -1.85 7.41
C ALA A 10 8.80 -2.97 8.09
N PRO A 11 8.37 -3.48 9.24
CA PRO A 11 9.05 -4.57 9.95
C PRO A 11 8.74 -5.92 9.28
N ALA A 12 9.03 -6.04 7.98
CA ALA A 12 8.88 -7.25 7.18
C ALA A 12 10.22 -7.57 6.51
N PRO A 13 10.61 -8.85 6.43
CA PRO A 13 11.81 -9.23 5.68
C PRO A 13 11.65 -8.94 4.18
N PRO A 14 12.76 -8.71 3.46
CA PRO A 14 12.72 -8.60 2.01
C PRO A 14 12.32 -9.94 1.38
N LEU A 15 11.60 -9.88 0.26
CA LEU A 15 11.16 -11.06 -0.50
C LEU A 15 12.31 -11.76 -1.21
N PHE A 16 13.34 -11.00 -1.60
CA PHE A 16 14.56 -11.51 -2.24
C PHE A 16 15.78 -10.98 -1.49
N GLU A 17 16.78 -11.84 -1.29
CA GLU A 17 18.05 -11.44 -0.70
C GLU A 17 18.70 -10.29 -1.51
N GLY A 18 19.20 -9.27 -0.80
CA GLY A 18 19.79 -8.08 -1.43
C GLY A 18 18.78 -7.09 -2.03
N SER A 19 17.46 -7.33 -1.93
CA SER A 19 16.43 -6.39 -2.37
C SER A 19 15.81 -5.60 -1.20
N ALA A 20 15.28 -4.41 -1.50
CA ALA A 20 14.44 -3.64 -0.57
C ALA A 20 12.94 -4.01 -0.69
N LEU A 21 12.60 -5.01 -1.50
CA LEU A 21 11.21 -5.31 -1.81
C LEU A 21 10.60 -6.16 -0.70
N THR A 22 9.82 -5.54 0.18
CA THR A 22 9.06 -6.23 1.22
C THR A 22 7.65 -6.57 0.75
N LEU A 23 6.99 -7.55 1.40
CA LEU A 23 5.61 -7.91 1.06
C LEU A 23 4.61 -6.72 1.19
N PRO A 24 4.68 -5.87 2.24
CA PRO A 24 3.84 -4.68 2.32
C PRO A 24 4.13 -3.64 1.23
N ALA A 25 5.39 -3.52 0.78
CA ALA A 25 5.74 -2.62 -0.33
C ALA A 25 5.19 -3.12 -1.67
N LEU A 26 5.32 -4.42 -1.95
CA LEU A 26 4.79 -5.03 -3.17
C LEU A 26 3.28 -4.88 -3.27
N THR A 27 2.56 -5.22 -2.19
CA THR A 27 1.10 -5.09 -2.14
C THR A 27 0.63 -3.63 -2.20
N ALA A 28 1.39 -2.68 -1.65
CA ALA A 28 1.12 -1.25 -1.85
C ALA A 28 1.28 -0.81 -3.32
N MET A 29 2.26 -1.36 -4.05
CA MET A 29 2.40 -1.12 -5.50
C MET A 29 1.20 -1.65 -6.26
N ILE A 30 0.82 -2.92 -5.99
CA ILE A 30 -0.34 -3.55 -6.61
C ILE A 30 -1.60 -2.74 -6.30
N GLY A 31 -1.80 -2.34 -5.05
CA GLY A 31 -2.93 -1.51 -4.64
C GLY A 31 -2.98 -0.16 -5.37
N THR A 32 -1.83 0.48 -5.61
CA THR A 32 -1.75 1.73 -6.39
C THR A 32 -2.17 1.50 -7.85
N ILE A 33 -1.71 0.39 -8.46
CA ILE A 33 -2.10 0.01 -9.82
C ILE A 33 -3.59 -0.27 -9.90
N CYS A 34 -4.16 -1.01 -8.93
CA CYS A 34 -5.61 -1.22 -8.85
C CYS A 34 -6.37 0.11 -8.71
N GLY A 35 -5.88 1.04 -7.88
CA GLY A 35 -6.44 2.39 -7.76
C GLY A 35 -6.39 3.16 -9.07
N LEU A 36 -5.28 3.04 -9.83
CA LEU A 36 -5.15 3.63 -11.16
C LEU A 36 -6.13 3.02 -12.16
N VAL A 37 -6.26 1.69 -12.19
CA VAL A 37 -7.20 0.99 -13.08
C VAL A 37 -8.63 1.44 -12.79
N ALA A 38 -9.03 1.52 -11.51
CA ALA A 38 -10.34 2.00 -11.11
C ALA A 38 -10.56 3.48 -11.50
N LEU A 39 -9.54 4.33 -11.33
CA LEU A 39 -9.58 5.73 -11.76
C LEU A 39 -9.79 5.83 -13.26
N LEU A 40 -8.98 5.12 -14.05
CA LEU A 40 -9.08 5.13 -15.50
C LEU A 40 -10.42 4.58 -15.99
N TRP A 41 -10.95 3.56 -15.31
CA TRP A 41 -12.31 3.06 -15.56
C TRP A 41 -13.34 4.17 -15.39
N PHE A 42 -13.26 4.98 -14.33
CA PHE A 42 -14.20 6.08 -14.17
C PHE A 42 -14.00 7.23 -15.17
N VAL A 43 -12.75 7.51 -15.53
CA VAL A 43 -12.41 8.52 -16.52
C VAL A 43 -12.96 8.14 -17.90
N THR A 44 -12.85 6.88 -18.32
CA THR A 44 -13.42 6.42 -19.60
C THR A 44 -14.94 6.47 -19.63
N GLN A 45 -15.59 6.45 -18.46
CA GLN A 45 -17.04 6.66 -18.31
C GLN A 45 -17.44 8.14 -18.27
N GLY A 46 -16.49 9.08 -18.47
CA GLY A 46 -16.76 10.52 -18.46
C GLY A 46 -17.12 11.10 -17.08
N ARG A 47 -16.89 10.34 -16.00
CA ARG A 47 -17.24 10.76 -14.65
C ARG A 47 -16.07 11.50 -14.02
N ALA A 48 -16.29 12.73 -13.56
CA ALA A 48 -15.29 13.47 -12.80
C ALA A 48 -14.92 12.73 -11.51
N HIS A 49 -13.62 12.46 -11.31
CA HIS A 49 -13.11 11.80 -10.12
C HIS A 49 -11.85 12.49 -9.63
N ALA A 50 -11.75 12.68 -8.32
CA ALA A 50 -10.50 13.04 -7.69
C ALA A 50 -9.55 11.82 -7.79
N GLY A 51 -8.46 11.97 -8.52
CA GLY A 51 -7.55 10.85 -8.75
C GLY A 51 -6.75 10.44 -7.51
N LEU A 52 -6.37 11.41 -6.68
CA LEU A 52 -5.54 11.18 -5.50
C LEU A 52 -6.17 10.24 -4.46
N PRO A 53 -7.48 10.34 -4.12
CA PRO A 53 -8.12 9.37 -3.24
C PRO A 53 -8.03 7.92 -3.70
N LEU A 54 -8.24 7.62 -4.99
CA LEU A 54 -8.19 6.25 -5.50
C LEU A 54 -6.76 5.71 -5.51
N LEU A 55 -5.80 6.50 -5.95
CA LEU A 55 -4.40 6.10 -6.02
C LEU A 55 -3.81 5.89 -4.62
N ASN A 56 -3.95 6.89 -3.74
CA ASN A 56 -3.41 6.80 -2.37
C ASN A 56 -4.19 5.82 -1.51
N GLY A 57 -5.52 5.75 -1.66
CA GLY A 57 -6.36 4.77 -0.97
C GLY A 57 -5.99 3.35 -1.37
N GLY A 58 -5.74 3.10 -2.66
CA GLY A 58 -5.20 1.83 -3.14
C GLY A 58 -3.84 1.50 -2.54
N ALA A 59 -2.91 2.46 -2.50
CA ALA A 59 -1.58 2.27 -1.90
C ALA A 59 -1.65 1.92 -0.41
N VAL A 60 -2.45 2.67 0.36
CA VAL A 60 -2.64 2.46 1.81
C VAL A 60 -3.35 1.13 2.06
N GLY A 61 -4.43 0.83 1.34
CA GLY A 61 -5.16 -0.43 1.47
C GLY A 61 -4.29 -1.64 1.14
N GLY A 62 -3.50 -1.55 0.07
CA GLY A 62 -2.52 -2.57 -0.31
C GLY A 62 -1.46 -2.79 0.78
N TYR A 63 -0.87 -1.71 1.30
CA TYR A 63 0.07 -1.78 2.42
C TYR A 63 -0.52 -2.47 3.65
N LEU A 64 -1.72 -2.08 4.09
CA LEU A 64 -2.36 -2.64 5.28
C LEU A 64 -2.67 -4.13 5.11
N LEU A 65 -3.14 -4.53 3.92
CA LEU A 65 -3.38 -5.93 3.61
C LEU A 65 -2.07 -6.73 3.60
N GLY A 66 -1.02 -6.23 2.93
CA GLY A 66 0.28 -6.88 2.92
C GLY A 66 0.95 -6.94 4.29
N ALA A 67 0.75 -5.92 5.12
CA ALA A 67 1.22 -5.90 6.50
C ALA A 67 0.57 -7.02 7.32
N LEU A 68 -0.75 -7.16 7.23
CA LEU A 68 -1.49 -8.25 7.89
C LEU A 68 -1.01 -9.63 7.43
N VAL A 69 -0.86 -9.83 6.11
CA VAL A 69 -0.37 -11.10 5.55
C VAL A 69 1.07 -11.39 5.97
N ALA A 70 1.90 -10.36 6.15
CA ALA A 70 3.26 -10.47 6.66
C ALA A 70 3.32 -10.68 8.19
N GLY A 71 2.18 -10.80 8.89
CA GLY A 71 2.12 -10.98 10.34
C GLY A 71 2.29 -9.69 11.15
N ILE A 72 2.22 -8.52 10.51
CA ILE A 72 2.29 -7.22 11.17
C ILE A 72 0.88 -6.83 11.63
N PRO A 73 0.63 -6.65 12.93
CA PRO A 73 -0.70 -6.27 13.41
C PRO A 73 -1.04 -4.83 12.99
N LEU A 74 -2.32 -4.55 12.73
CA LEU A 74 -2.80 -3.23 12.28
C LEU A 74 -2.39 -2.09 13.21
N VAL A 75 -2.45 -2.32 14.52
CA VAL A 75 -2.01 -1.34 15.53
C VAL A 75 -0.57 -0.89 15.28
N ARG A 76 0.32 -1.83 14.92
CA ARG A 76 1.71 -1.52 14.58
C ARG A 76 1.83 -0.92 13.19
N ALA A 77 1.09 -1.44 12.20
CA ALA A 77 1.11 -0.94 10.82
C ALA A 77 0.62 0.51 10.71
N LEU A 78 -0.31 0.92 11.58
CA LEU A 78 -0.83 2.28 11.70
C LEU A 78 0.04 3.18 12.60
N GLY A 79 1.08 2.64 13.24
CA GLY A 79 1.93 3.39 14.17
C GLY A 79 1.26 3.75 15.50
N LEU A 80 0.19 3.03 15.87
CA LEU A 80 -0.58 3.28 17.09
C LEU A 80 -0.05 2.55 18.32
N GLY A 81 0.91 1.63 18.16
CA GLY A 81 1.47 0.82 19.25
C GLY A 81 1.95 1.58 20.50
N PRO A 82 2.52 2.79 20.40
CA PRO A 82 2.88 3.57 21.59
C PRO A 82 1.70 4.12 22.40
N TYR A 83 0.47 4.09 21.85
CA TYR A 83 -0.71 4.76 22.40
C TYR A 83 -1.80 3.80 22.88
N VAL A 84 -1.68 2.49 22.64
CA VAL A 84 -2.66 1.46 23.03
C VAL A 84 -2.01 0.24 23.65
#